data_AF-A0A543FIQ6-F1
#
_entry.id   AF-A0A543FIQ6-F1
#
_cell.length_a   1.000
_cell.length_b   1.000
_cell.length_c   1.000
_cell.angle_alpha   90.00
_cell.angle_beta   90.00
_cell.angle_gamma   90.00
#
_symmetry.space_group_name_H-M   'P 1'
#
loop_
_entity.id
_entity.type
_entity.pdbx_description
1 polymer ?
#
loop_
_entity_poly.entity_id
_entity_poly.type
_entity_poly.pdbx_seq_one_letter_code
_entity_poly.pdbx_strand_id
1 'polypeptide(L)'
;MGWLGKRSKQVEQAAADSSLEAEAAAELTGRADIPKVTPPGWPSREPIVVGAPTPAFEPKTVDKEYGRTPYRPDTVIDGWSSGAFTVRAASVRGYLHRYGGAPRQDDFAITVDPERERLVVAVADGVSSAKYSHIGSSTVVRYATRWLEEPPEPLEDGGWQSLFKSAAWTLTEQAAAVLSLPEADAEQAERMLATTLACAVCEPHPDGGLSAVVAAVGDSGVWLLTNGTFVPVLGGKEQSSSGLSSSAVVGLPRVPNDVAPQPVIVEPGQVLLVGTDGFGDPLGSGDGDVGGLFAGLLGDRVPSQLEFAHALDFSRETFDDDRTLVAIWPPRG
;
A
#
# COMPACT_ATOMS: atom_id res chain seq x y z
N MET A 1 24.47 12.95 34.30
CA MET A 1 23.22 12.44 34.92
C MET A 1 21.97 12.96 34.18
N GLY A 2 21.83 12.71 32.88
CA GLY A 2 20.67 13.24 32.11
C GLY A 2 20.14 12.34 31.00
N TRP A 3 20.74 11.15 30.83
CA TRP A 3 20.42 10.25 29.71
C TRP A 3 19.39 9.17 30.06
N LEU A 4 19.33 8.75 31.33
CA LEU A 4 18.35 7.76 31.81
C LEU A 4 16.92 8.32 31.92
N GLY A 5 16.75 9.61 32.20
CA GLY A 5 15.42 10.24 32.38
C GLY A 5 14.68 10.58 31.08
N LYS A 6 15.35 10.59 29.92
CA LYS A 6 14.70 10.80 28.61
C LYS A 6 14.13 9.51 28.03
N ARG A 7 14.82 8.38 28.23
CA ARG A 7 14.34 7.05 27.81
C ARG A 7 13.10 6.62 28.60
N SER A 8 13.02 6.90 29.91
CA SER A 8 11.83 6.52 30.69
C SER A 8 10.59 7.29 30.24
N LYS A 9 10.73 8.58 29.93
CA LYS A 9 9.62 9.41 29.44
C LYS A 9 9.14 9.01 28.04
N GLN A 10 10.05 8.60 27.16
CA GLN A 10 9.65 8.11 25.82
C GLN A 10 8.94 6.76 25.89
N VAL A 11 9.33 5.87 26.80
CA VAL A 11 8.66 4.58 27.03
C VAL A 11 7.30 4.78 27.70
N GLU A 12 7.17 5.71 28.65
CA GLU A 12 5.88 6.08 29.24
C GLU A 12 4.92 6.73 28.22
N GLN A 13 5.44 7.53 27.29
CA GLN A 13 4.63 8.17 26.25
C GLN A 13 4.16 7.17 25.19
N ALA A 14 5.04 6.26 24.74
CA ALA A 14 4.66 5.19 23.81
C ALA A 14 3.65 4.20 24.43
N ALA A 15 3.74 3.95 25.74
CA ALA A 15 2.77 3.14 26.46
C ALA A 15 1.42 3.87 26.67
N ALA A 16 1.44 5.21 26.77
CA ALA A 16 0.23 6.01 26.86
C ALA A 16 -0.49 6.10 25.51
N ASP A 17 0.24 6.27 24.41
CA ASP A 17 -0.33 6.30 23.05
C ASP A 17 -0.91 4.92 22.67
N SER A 18 -0.22 3.81 22.99
CA SER A 18 -0.77 2.47 22.78
C SER A 18 -1.97 2.14 23.67
N SER A 19 -2.06 2.74 24.86
CA SER A 19 -3.24 2.61 25.74
C SER A 19 -4.43 3.41 25.23
N LEU A 20 -4.21 4.57 24.60
CA LEU A 20 -5.26 5.36 23.95
C LEU A 20 -5.78 4.69 22.68
N GLU A 21 -4.89 4.06 21.90
CA GLU A 21 -5.24 3.21 20.76
C GLU A 21 -6.06 1.98 21.19
N ALA A 22 -5.69 1.34 22.30
CA ALA A 22 -6.41 0.20 22.85
C ALA A 22 -7.78 0.59 23.47
N GLU A 23 -7.88 1.74 24.14
CA GLU A 23 -9.14 2.25 24.69
C GLU A 23 -10.10 2.72 23.59
N ALA A 24 -9.59 3.36 22.52
CA ALA A 24 -10.38 3.71 21.35
C ALA A 24 -10.91 2.48 20.59
N ALA A 25 -10.10 1.41 20.52
CA ALA A 25 -10.52 0.13 19.94
C ALA A 25 -11.59 -0.58 20.79
N ALA A 26 -11.56 -0.41 22.12
CA ALA A 26 -12.48 -1.10 23.04
C ALA A 26 -13.90 -0.47 23.07
N GLU A 27 -14.03 0.85 22.89
CA GLU A 27 -15.33 1.55 22.85
C GLU A 27 -16.20 1.20 21.63
N LEU A 28 -15.62 0.53 20.61
CA LEU A 28 -16.27 0.21 19.33
C LEU A 28 -17.06 -1.12 19.31
N THR A 29 -16.95 -1.96 20.34
CA THR A 29 -17.29 -3.41 20.27
C THR A 29 -18.74 -3.80 20.61
N GLY A 30 -19.72 -2.90 20.45
CA GLY A 30 -21.14 -3.18 20.70
C GLY A 30 -21.77 -4.13 19.67
N ARG A 31 -21.75 -5.45 19.94
CA ARG A 31 -22.34 -6.49 19.04
C ARG A 31 -23.87 -6.37 18.92
N ALA A 32 -24.33 -6.04 17.72
CA ALA A 32 -25.70 -6.29 17.24
C ALA A 32 -25.63 -7.15 15.96
N ASP A 33 -26.62 -8.01 15.73
CA ASP A 33 -26.73 -8.84 14.52
C ASP A 33 -26.74 -7.96 13.26
N ILE A 34 -25.70 -8.10 12.43
CA ILE A 34 -25.47 -7.25 11.26
C ILE A 34 -26.10 -7.91 10.03
N PRO A 35 -27.10 -7.27 9.38
CA PRO A 35 -27.64 -7.77 8.12
C PRO A 35 -26.52 -7.82 7.07
N LYS A 36 -26.53 -8.81 6.16
CA LYS A 36 -25.71 -8.76 4.95
C LYS A 36 -26.12 -7.53 4.13
N VAL A 37 -25.36 -6.44 4.25
CA VAL A 37 -25.58 -5.21 3.48
C VAL A 37 -25.10 -5.49 2.05
N THR A 38 -26.02 -5.43 1.09
CA THR A 38 -25.67 -5.40 -0.33
C THR A 38 -24.94 -4.08 -0.60
N PRO A 39 -23.77 -4.07 -1.27
CA PRO A 39 -23.08 -2.83 -1.63
C PRO A 39 -24.06 -1.89 -2.35
N PRO A 40 -24.06 -0.58 -2.05
CA PRO A 40 -24.87 0.36 -2.81
C PRO A 40 -24.48 0.29 -4.28
N GLY A 41 -25.47 0.26 -5.18
CA GLY A 41 -25.20 0.26 -6.63
C GLY A 41 -24.44 1.53 -7.05
N TRP A 42 -23.54 1.41 -8.03
CA TRP A 42 -22.83 2.57 -8.58
C TRP A 42 -23.73 3.32 -9.59
N PRO A 43 -23.83 4.66 -9.55
CA PRO A 43 -23.14 5.59 -8.64
C PRO A 43 -23.79 5.72 -7.25
N SER A 44 -22.97 5.89 -6.21
CA SER A 44 -23.41 6.10 -4.82
C SER A 44 -22.74 7.32 -4.18
N ARG A 45 -23.40 7.88 -3.15
CA ARG A 45 -22.84 8.93 -2.27
C ARG A 45 -22.49 8.41 -0.88
N GLU A 46 -22.83 7.16 -0.60
CA GLU A 46 -22.59 6.49 0.68
C GLU A 46 -21.37 5.58 0.57
N PRO A 47 -20.53 5.47 1.60
CA PRO A 47 -19.46 4.48 1.64
C PRO A 47 -20.02 3.06 1.45
N ILE A 48 -19.25 2.20 0.78
CA ILE A 48 -19.58 0.78 0.73
C ILE A 48 -19.31 0.19 2.11
N VAL A 49 -20.31 -0.43 2.75
CA VAL A 49 -20.12 -1.15 4.01
C VAL A 49 -19.89 -2.62 3.71
N VAL A 50 -18.80 -3.17 4.22
CA VAL A 50 -18.45 -4.59 4.05
C VAL A 50 -18.38 -5.25 5.42
N GLY A 51 -19.43 -5.97 5.81
CA GLY A 51 -19.53 -6.54 7.17
C GLY A 51 -19.97 -5.49 8.19
N ALA A 52 -19.29 -5.43 9.34
CA ALA A 52 -19.56 -4.43 10.37
C ALA A 52 -19.04 -3.05 9.95
N PRO A 53 -19.82 -1.97 10.03
CA PRO A 53 -19.34 -0.64 9.67
C PRO A 53 -18.47 -0.04 10.77
N THR A 54 -17.44 0.69 10.37
CA THR A 54 -16.76 1.67 11.23
C THR A 54 -17.74 2.79 11.58
N PRO A 55 -17.78 3.30 12.83
CA PRO A 55 -18.72 4.36 13.21
C PRO A 55 -18.57 5.62 12.37
N ALA A 56 -19.68 6.36 12.26
CA ALA A 56 -19.68 7.64 11.58
C ALA A 56 -18.86 8.69 12.35
N PHE A 57 -18.00 9.42 11.64
CA PHE A 57 -17.25 10.56 12.15
C PHE A 57 -17.02 11.58 11.03
N GLU A 58 -16.66 12.81 11.40
CA GLU A 58 -16.20 13.82 10.46
C GLU A 58 -14.66 13.75 10.33
N PRO A 59 -14.07 13.60 9.13
CA PRO A 59 -12.62 13.53 8.96
C PRO A 59 -11.90 14.75 9.53
N LYS A 60 -10.85 14.50 10.33
CA LYS A 60 -9.99 15.56 10.86
C LYS A 60 -8.97 16.02 9.83
N THR A 61 -8.65 17.32 9.87
CA THR A 61 -7.48 17.87 9.18
C THR A 61 -6.20 17.19 9.67
N VAL A 62 -5.16 17.16 8.83
CA VAL A 62 -3.84 16.65 9.26
C VAL A 62 -3.32 17.47 10.45
N ASP A 63 -3.00 16.78 11.54
CA ASP A 63 -2.47 17.43 12.74
C ASP A 63 -1.07 18.01 12.47
N LYS A 64 -0.74 19.09 13.17
CA LYS A 64 0.56 19.75 13.06
C LYS A 64 1.73 18.83 13.48
N GLU A 65 1.50 17.81 14.30
CA GLU A 65 2.54 16.90 14.76
C GLU A 65 3.18 16.06 13.64
N TYR A 66 2.37 15.71 12.63
CA TYR A 66 2.79 14.99 11.43
C TYR A 66 3.43 15.90 10.37
N GLY A 67 3.43 17.21 10.59
CA GLY A 67 3.89 18.19 9.61
C GLY A 67 2.84 18.46 8.52
N ARG A 68 2.69 19.73 8.13
CA ARG A 68 1.75 20.16 7.08
C ARG A 68 2.38 20.23 5.70
N THR A 69 3.70 20.09 5.63
CA THR A 69 4.50 20.20 4.41
C THR A 69 5.50 19.05 4.35
N PRO A 70 5.63 18.37 3.19
CA PRO A 70 4.87 18.59 1.96
C PRO A 70 3.37 18.28 2.13
N TYR A 71 2.52 18.95 1.34
CA TYR A 71 1.08 18.71 1.40
C TYR A 71 0.75 17.27 0.99
N ARG A 72 -0.10 16.60 1.77
CA ARG A 72 -0.58 15.25 1.49
C ARG A 72 -2.09 15.28 1.21
N PRO A 73 -2.55 15.02 -0.03
CA PRO A 73 -3.97 14.85 -0.28
C PRO A 73 -4.51 13.63 0.47
N ASP A 74 -5.77 13.69 0.89
CA ASP A 74 -6.46 12.56 1.52
C ASP A 74 -6.49 11.34 0.59
N THR A 75 -6.96 11.56 -0.64
CA THR A 75 -7.13 10.52 -1.64
C THR A 75 -6.44 10.93 -2.94
N VAL A 76 -5.72 9.99 -3.56
CA VAL A 76 -5.17 10.11 -4.91
C VAL A 76 -5.84 9.06 -5.79
N ILE A 77 -6.24 9.46 -6.99
CA ILE A 77 -6.85 8.58 -7.99
C ILE A 77 -6.12 8.79 -9.30
N ASP A 78 -5.73 7.70 -9.94
CA ASP A 78 -5.12 7.71 -11.28
C ASP A 78 -5.65 6.53 -12.11
N GLY A 79 -5.47 6.61 -13.43
CA GLY A 79 -5.85 5.55 -14.33
C GLY A 79 -6.05 6.04 -15.76
N TRP A 80 -5.74 5.16 -16.69
CA TRP A 80 -5.78 5.46 -18.11
C TRP A 80 -5.71 4.14 -18.90
N SER A 81 -5.81 4.23 -20.21
CA SER A 81 -5.53 3.14 -21.14
C SER A 81 -4.57 3.64 -22.21
N SER A 82 -3.45 2.95 -22.41
CA SER A 82 -2.42 3.31 -23.40
C SER A 82 -1.68 2.06 -23.86
N GLY A 83 -1.61 1.87 -25.18
CA GLY A 83 -0.96 0.71 -25.80
C GLY A 83 -1.47 -0.61 -25.20
N ALA A 84 -0.54 -1.39 -24.64
CA ALA A 84 -0.82 -2.68 -24.03
C ALA A 84 -1.48 -2.63 -22.64
N PHE A 85 -1.68 -1.45 -22.05
CA PHE A 85 -2.03 -1.33 -20.64
C PHE A 85 -3.35 -0.60 -20.43
N THR A 86 -4.17 -1.13 -19.52
CA THR A 86 -5.21 -0.36 -18.84
C THR A 86 -4.95 -0.39 -17.34
N VAL A 87 -4.98 0.78 -16.71
CA VAL A 87 -4.62 0.93 -15.29
C VAL A 87 -5.73 1.65 -14.53
N ARG A 88 -6.00 1.20 -13.30
CA ARG A 88 -6.76 1.94 -12.28
C ARG A 88 -5.96 1.94 -11.00
N ALA A 89 -5.84 3.09 -10.37
CA ALA A 89 -5.08 3.22 -9.14
C ALA A 89 -5.77 4.18 -8.18
N ALA A 90 -5.75 3.84 -6.90
CA ALA A 90 -6.19 4.73 -5.85
C ALA A 90 -5.38 4.48 -4.58
N SER A 91 -5.19 5.55 -3.81
CA SER A 91 -4.61 5.52 -2.47
C SER A 91 -5.47 6.41 -1.59
N VAL A 92 -6.16 5.79 -0.64
CA VAL A 92 -7.23 6.40 0.16
C VAL A 92 -6.78 6.44 1.62
N ARG A 93 -6.94 7.59 2.27
CA ARG A 93 -6.67 7.73 3.70
C ARG A 93 -7.67 6.90 4.51
N GLY A 94 -7.15 6.04 5.36
CA GLY A 94 -7.90 5.15 6.23
C GLY A 94 -8.79 5.89 7.21
N TYR A 95 -9.82 5.20 7.69
CA TYR A 95 -10.79 5.77 8.61
C TYR A 95 -10.12 6.09 9.96
N LEU A 96 -9.18 5.25 10.40
CA LEU A 96 -8.40 5.50 11.62
C LEU A 96 -7.55 6.76 11.47
N HIS A 97 -6.87 6.93 10.33
CA HIS A 97 -6.07 8.12 10.07
C HIS A 97 -6.91 9.39 9.92
N ARG A 98 -8.08 9.32 9.27
CA ARG A 98 -9.05 10.43 9.20
C ARG A 98 -9.58 10.80 10.58
N TYR A 99 -9.91 9.82 11.42
CA TYR A 99 -10.37 10.04 12.79
C TYR A 99 -9.26 10.59 13.70
N GLY A 100 -8.02 10.08 13.55
CA GLY A 100 -6.87 10.46 14.37
C GLY A 100 -6.21 11.78 13.97
N GLY A 101 -6.35 12.21 12.70
CA GLY A 101 -5.65 13.38 12.17
C GLY A 101 -4.27 13.05 11.58
N ALA A 102 -3.87 11.78 11.51
CA ALA A 102 -2.67 11.34 10.80
C ALA A 102 -2.86 11.44 9.28
N PRO A 103 -1.88 11.89 8.48
CA PRO A 103 -2.00 11.94 7.03
C PRO A 103 -2.10 10.52 6.43
N ARG A 104 -2.48 10.42 5.15
CA ARG A 104 -2.29 9.17 4.41
C ARG A 104 -0.79 8.84 4.36
N GLN A 105 -0.40 7.70 4.91
CA GLN A 105 0.92 7.10 4.96
C GLN A 105 1.22 6.25 3.72
N ASP A 106 0.21 5.74 3.02
CA ASP A 106 0.40 5.03 1.75
C ASP A 106 0.67 5.96 0.55
N ASP A 107 1.45 5.49 -0.43
CA ASP A 107 1.55 6.14 -1.75
C ASP A 107 1.77 5.15 -2.91
N PHE A 108 1.55 5.62 -4.13
CA PHE A 108 1.94 4.90 -5.35
C PHE A 108 2.51 5.84 -6.41
N ALA A 109 3.26 5.28 -7.35
CA ALA A 109 3.66 5.94 -8.58
C ALA A 109 3.58 4.97 -9.76
N ILE A 110 3.22 5.50 -10.93
CA ILE A 110 3.09 4.74 -12.17
C ILE A 110 3.81 5.53 -13.27
N THR A 111 4.64 4.84 -14.05
CA THR A 111 5.23 5.40 -15.27
C THR A 111 5.07 4.43 -16.44
N VAL A 112 5.02 4.98 -17.64
CA VAL A 112 4.91 4.19 -18.88
C VAL A 112 5.89 4.72 -19.89
N ASP A 113 6.71 3.83 -20.43
CA ASP A 113 7.53 4.08 -21.61
C ASP A 113 6.76 3.55 -22.84
N PRO A 114 6.19 4.43 -23.67
CA PRO A 114 5.44 4.02 -24.85
C PRO A 114 6.33 3.47 -25.96
N GLU A 115 7.63 3.77 -25.99
CA GLU A 115 8.56 3.27 -27.01
C GLU A 115 8.99 1.84 -26.71
N ARG A 116 9.20 1.52 -25.42
CA ARG A 116 9.52 0.17 -24.95
C ARG A 116 8.29 -0.68 -24.61
N GLU A 117 7.10 -0.09 -24.70
CA GLU A 117 5.85 -0.66 -24.19
C GLU A 117 6.03 -1.23 -22.77
N ARG A 118 6.63 -0.44 -21.88
CA ARG A 118 6.94 -0.87 -20.51
C ARG A 118 6.16 -0.04 -19.50
N LEU A 119 5.39 -0.71 -18.64
CA LEU A 119 4.71 -0.11 -17.50
C LEU A 119 5.52 -0.40 -16.23
N VAL A 120 5.73 0.61 -15.41
CA VAL A 120 6.36 0.49 -14.10
C VAL A 120 5.38 0.98 -13.04
N VAL A 121 5.21 0.19 -11.99
CA VAL A 121 4.37 0.51 -10.83
C VAL A 121 5.20 0.36 -9.56
N ALA A 122 5.06 1.32 -8.65
CA ALA A 122 5.57 1.22 -7.29
C ALA A 122 4.45 1.58 -6.30
N VAL A 123 4.28 0.77 -5.26
CA VAL A 123 3.34 0.96 -4.16
C VAL A 123 4.10 0.86 -2.85
N ALA A 124 3.81 1.73 -1.89
CA ALA A 124 4.45 1.74 -0.59
C ALA A 124 3.44 2.09 0.50
N ASP A 125 3.52 1.38 1.61
CA ASP A 125 2.86 1.67 2.88
C ASP A 125 3.90 2.22 3.86
N GLY A 126 3.59 3.37 4.46
CA GLY A 126 4.45 3.98 5.45
C GLY A 126 4.20 3.40 6.85
N VAL A 127 5.20 2.74 7.44
CA VAL A 127 5.09 2.12 8.76
C VAL A 127 4.64 3.12 9.83
N SER A 128 3.53 2.83 10.51
CA SER A 128 2.85 3.73 11.47
C SER A 128 3.73 4.22 12.63
N SER A 129 4.69 3.41 13.07
CA SER A 129 5.67 3.80 14.11
C SER A 129 6.67 4.87 13.64
N ALA A 130 6.77 5.13 12.33
CA ALA A 130 7.65 6.16 11.77
C ALA A 130 6.90 7.49 11.63
N LYS A 131 7.40 8.52 12.32
CA LYS A 131 6.68 9.80 12.47
C LYS A 131 6.25 10.47 11.15
N TYR A 132 7.08 10.37 10.13
CA TYR A 132 6.88 10.96 8.81
C TYR A 132 6.85 9.89 7.72
N SER A 133 6.29 8.72 8.02
CA SER A 133 6.20 7.57 7.09
C SER A 133 5.59 7.93 5.73
N HIS A 134 4.61 8.84 5.70
CA HIS A 134 4.04 9.41 4.47
C HIS A 134 5.08 10.08 3.55
N ILE A 135 6.12 10.74 4.11
CA ILE A 135 7.24 11.27 3.32
C ILE A 135 8.08 10.10 2.79
N GLY A 136 8.31 9.08 3.62
CA GLY A 136 9.04 7.87 3.25
C GLY A 136 8.42 7.15 2.05
N SER A 137 7.14 6.82 2.13
CA SER A 137 6.39 6.15 1.05
C SER A 137 6.42 6.95 -0.25
N SER A 138 6.13 8.25 -0.20
CA SER A 138 6.23 9.15 -1.37
C SER A 138 7.63 9.19 -1.98
N THR A 139 8.67 9.18 -1.14
CA THR A 139 10.06 9.22 -1.61
C THR A 139 10.41 7.94 -2.35
N VAL A 140 10.10 6.77 -1.78
CA VAL A 140 10.52 5.50 -2.37
C VAL A 140 9.75 5.15 -3.63
N VAL A 141 8.44 5.44 -3.74
CA VAL A 141 7.68 5.13 -4.96
C VAL A 141 8.16 5.97 -6.15
N ARG A 142 8.44 7.25 -5.93
CA ARG A 142 8.96 8.15 -6.99
C ARG A 142 10.40 7.80 -7.38
N TYR A 143 11.21 7.42 -6.40
CA TYR A 143 12.56 6.95 -6.67
C TYR A 143 12.53 5.66 -7.49
N ALA A 144 11.72 4.68 -7.08
CA ALA A 144 11.68 3.36 -7.66
C ALA A 144 11.18 3.38 -9.11
N THR A 145 10.11 4.13 -9.41
CA THR A 145 9.62 4.21 -10.79
C THR A 145 10.67 4.81 -11.72
N ARG A 146 11.33 5.90 -11.31
CA ARG A 146 12.41 6.52 -12.09
C ARG A 146 13.61 5.58 -12.27
N TRP A 147 13.98 4.84 -11.23
CA TRP A 147 15.10 3.89 -11.32
C TRP A 147 14.79 2.75 -12.29
N LEU A 148 13.55 2.26 -12.30
CA LEU A 148 13.10 1.14 -13.12
C LEU A 148 12.83 1.51 -14.60
N GLU A 149 12.65 2.79 -14.93
CA GLU A 149 12.58 3.25 -16.33
C GLU A 149 13.89 2.95 -17.08
N GLU A 150 15.02 3.20 -16.44
CA GLU A 150 16.36 2.99 -16.99
C GLU A 150 17.27 2.38 -15.92
N PRO A 151 17.09 1.09 -15.61
CA PRO A 151 17.87 0.45 -14.56
C PRO A 151 19.35 0.44 -14.99
N PRO A 152 20.28 0.83 -14.09
CA PRO A 152 21.72 0.89 -14.38
C PRO A 152 22.35 -0.49 -14.63
N GLU A 153 21.65 -1.56 -14.24
CA GLU A 153 22.04 -2.95 -14.48
C GLU A 153 20.79 -3.81 -14.77
N PRO A 154 20.94 -4.97 -15.41
CA PRO A 154 19.80 -5.85 -15.72
C PRO A 154 19.03 -6.28 -14.46
N LEU A 155 17.70 -6.32 -14.54
CA LEU A 155 16.87 -6.67 -13.39
C LEU A 155 17.08 -8.13 -12.94
N GLU A 156 17.28 -9.02 -13.91
CA GLU A 156 17.58 -10.44 -13.74
C GLU A 156 18.98 -10.71 -13.16
N ASP A 157 19.89 -9.73 -13.21
CA ASP A 157 21.26 -9.82 -12.71
C ASP A 157 21.46 -8.91 -11.48
N GLY A 158 20.62 -9.10 -10.48
CA GLY A 158 20.72 -8.39 -9.20
C GLY A 158 20.16 -6.96 -9.19
N GLY A 159 19.65 -6.45 -10.31
CA GLY A 159 19.08 -5.10 -10.39
C GLY A 159 17.97 -4.83 -9.36
N TRP A 160 17.13 -5.83 -9.03
CA TRP A 160 16.15 -5.70 -7.95
C TRP A 160 16.79 -5.44 -6.58
N GLN A 161 17.86 -6.18 -6.24
CA GLN A 161 18.57 -5.98 -4.98
C GLN A 161 19.19 -4.57 -4.90
N SER A 162 19.75 -4.09 -6.01
CA SER A 162 20.31 -2.75 -6.10
C SER A 162 19.26 -1.64 -6.06
N LEU A 163 18.08 -1.85 -6.66
CA LEU A 163 16.93 -0.96 -6.52
C LEU A 163 16.60 -0.75 -5.04
N PHE A 164 16.37 -1.83 -4.28
CA PHE A 164 15.96 -1.70 -2.88
C PHE A 164 17.06 -1.10 -1.99
N LYS A 165 18.33 -1.44 -2.23
CA LYS A 165 19.47 -0.78 -1.56
C LYS A 165 19.53 0.72 -1.85
N SER A 166 19.28 1.10 -3.10
CA SER A 166 19.33 2.52 -3.49
C SER A 166 18.10 3.30 -3.02
N ALA A 167 16.94 2.65 -2.92
CA ALA A 167 15.75 3.20 -2.28
C ALA A 167 15.97 3.40 -0.77
N ALA A 168 16.59 2.44 -0.08
CA ALA A 168 16.96 2.58 1.33
C ALA A 168 17.97 3.71 1.57
N TRP A 169 18.96 3.85 0.68
CA TRP A 169 19.89 4.98 0.71
C TRP A 169 19.17 6.31 0.52
N THR A 170 18.27 6.41 -0.47
CA THR A 170 17.48 7.62 -0.74
C THR A 170 16.58 7.98 0.45
N LEU A 171 16.02 6.98 1.13
CA LEU A 171 15.25 7.18 2.35
C LEU A 171 16.12 7.74 3.49
N THR A 172 17.36 7.28 3.58
CA THR A 172 18.34 7.77 4.58
C THR A 172 18.73 9.23 4.32
N GLU A 173 18.98 9.58 3.05
CA GLU A 173 19.22 10.98 2.65
C GLU A 173 18.00 11.87 2.93
N GLN A 174 16.80 11.37 2.65
CA GLN A 174 15.57 12.08 2.95
C GLN A 174 15.39 12.29 4.46
N ALA A 175 15.80 11.33 5.29
CA ALA A 175 15.76 11.46 6.74
C ALA A 175 16.71 12.57 7.24
N ALA A 176 17.91 12.66 6.67
CA ALA A 176 18.84 13.75 6.97
C ALA A 176 18.21 15.12 6.65
N ALA A 177 17.56 15.25 5.49
CA ALA A 177 16.86 16.47 5.10
C ALA A 177 15.70 16.82 6.06
N VAL A 178 14.84 15.84 6.40
CA VAL A 178 13.70 16.03 7.31
C VAL A 178 14.16 16.43 8.72
N LEU A 179 15.26 15.84 9.20
CA LEU A 179 15.84 16.15 10.51
C LEU A 179 16.74 17.38 10.51
N SER A 180 16.98 18.01 9.35
CA SER A 180 17.95 19.10 9.18
C SER A 180 19.35 18.72 9.69
N LEU A 181 19.77 17.49 9.42
CA LEU A 181 21.09 16.95 9.75
C LEU A 181 21.97 16.93 8.50
N PRO A 182 23.31 17.03 8.66
CA PRO A 182 24.24 16.80 7.55
C PRO A 182 24.20 15.37 7.00
N GLU A 183 23.94 14.40 7.87
CA GLU A 183 23.86 12.97 7.56
C GLU A 183 22.92 12.30 8.58
N ALA A 184 22.23 11.25 8.16
CA ALA A 184 21.45 10.38 9.02
C ALA A 184 21.89 8.92 8.84
N ASP A 185 21.76 8.11 9.89
CA ASP A 185 21.94 6.67 9.78
C ASP A 185 20.61 5.94 9.49
N ALA A 186 20.70 4.65 9.18
CA ALA A 186 19.54 3.83 8.90
C ALA A 186 18.58 3.67 10.10
N GLU A 187 19.07 3.79 11.33
CA GLU A 187 18.22 3.73 12.53
C GLU A 187 17.38 5.02 12.69
N GLN A 188 17.97 6.17 12.36
CA GLN A 188 17.26 7.45 12.26
C GLN A 188 16.25 7.42 11.11
N ALA A 189 16.63 6.93 9.94
CA ALA A 189 15.72 6.85 8.80
C ALA A 189 14.55 5.90 9.08
N GLU A 190 14.79 4.75 9.71
CA GLU A 190 13.75 3.81 10.15
C GLU A 190 12.74 4.47 11.09
N ARG A 191 13.20 5.15 12.15
CA ARG A 191 12.32 5.85 13.09
C ARG A 191 11.49 6.98 12.47
N MET A 192 11.98 7.60 11.40
CA MET A 192 11.36 8.79 10.85
C MET A 192 10.53 8.51 9.60
N LEU A 193 10.97 7.59 8.75
CA LEU A 193 10.48 7.43 7.38
C LEU A 193 10.27 5.96 6.95
N ALA A 194 10.29 4.99 7.88
CA ALA A 194 10.14 3.59 7.50
C ALA A 194 8.89 3.33 6.64
N THR A 195 9.05 2.48 5.64
CA THR A 195 8.03 2.21 4.62
C THR A 195 8.29 0.86 3.94
N THR A 196 7.25 0.20 3.46
CA THR A 196 7.36 -0.91 2.51
C THR A 196 7.67 -0.39 1.09
N LEU A 197 7.94 -1.30 0.16
CA LEU A 197 7.95 -1.00 -1.27
C LEU A 197 7.67 -2.27 -2.06
N ALA A 198 6.60 -2.29 -2.84
CA ALA A 198 6.28 -3.30 -3.84
C ALA A 198 6.33 -2.69 -5.24
N CYS A 199 7.02 -3.36 -6.16
CA CYS A 199 7.23 -2.89 -7.52
C CYS A 199 6.78 -3.94 -8.54
N ALA A 200 6.28 -3.48 -9.68
CA ALA A 200 5.98 -4.30 -10.85
C ALA A 200 6.51 -3.65 -12.13
N VAL A 201 7.20 -4.41 -12.97
CA VAL A 201 7.54 -4.04 -14.34
C VAL A 201 6.75 -4.94 -15.28
N CYS A 202 5.92 -4.36 -16.15
CA CYS A 202 5.04 -5.09 -17.07
C CYS A 202 5.34 -4.72 -18.51
N GLU A 203 5.33 -5.71 -19.40
CA GLU A 203 5.55 -5.59 -20.84
C GLU A 203 4.54 -6.47 -21.59
N PRO A 204 4.21 -6.19 -22.87
CA PRO A 204 3.39 -7.07 -23.70
C PRO A 204 4.00 -8.47 -23.77
N HIS A 205 3.18 -9.50 -23.58
CA HIS A 205 3.61 -10.88 -23.79
C HIS A 205 3.44 -11.27 -25.28
N PRO A 206 4.39 -12.00 -25.90
CA PRO A 206 4.32 -12.35 -27.33
C PRO A 206 3.07 -13.14 -27.73
N ASP A 207 2.55 -13.97 -26.83
CA ASP A 207 1.34 -14.78 -27.08
C ASP A 207 0.03 -14.04 -26.69
N GLY A 208 0.12 -12.74 -26.41
CA GLY A 208 -0.96 -11.92 -25.87
C GLY A 208 -0.96 -11.87 -24.33
N GLY A 209 -1.56 -10.82 -23.78
CA GLY A 209 -1.48 -10.54 -22.34
C GLY A 209 -0.25 -9.70 -21.96
N LEU A 210 0.15 -9.76 -20.69
CA LEU A 210 1.33 -9.10 -20.15
C LEU A 210 2.30 -10.10 -19.52
N SER A 211 3.60 -9.86 -19.69
CA SER A 211 4.65 -10.43 -18.85
C SER A 211 5.01 -9.41 -17.78
N ALA A 212 4.94 -9.80 -16.51
CA ALA A 212 5.29 -8.95 -15.39
C ALA A 212 6.37 -9.59 -14.54
N VAL A 213 7.24 -8.77 -13.96
CA VAL A 213 8.16 -9.18 -12.89
C VAL A 213 7.90 -8.28 -11.69
N VAL A 214 7.66 -8.88 -10.54
CA VAL A 214 7.33 -8.18 -9.30
C VAL A 214 8.34 -8.47 -8.20
N ALA A 215 8.61 -7.51 -7.34
CA ALA A 215 9.45 -7.68 -6.16
C ALA A 215 9.01 -6.73 -5.05
N ALA A 216 9.20 -7.10 -3.77
CA ALA A 216 8.89 -6.21 -2.66
C ALA A 216 9.82 -6.37 -1.45
N VAL A 217 9.80 -5.34 -0.60
CA VAL A 217 10.32 -5.33 0.77
C VAL A 217 9.21 -4.81 1.69
N GLY A 218 8.95 -5.52 2.80
CA GLY A 218 7.77 -5.30 3.65
C GLY A 218 6.66 -6.29 3.34
N ASP A 219 5.41 -5.93 3.64
CA ASP A 219 4.24 -6.81 3.58
C ASP A 219 3.15 -6.35 2.58
N SER A 220 3.39 -5.27 1.84
CA SER A 220 2.62 -4.95 0.63
C SER A 220 2.64 -6.13 -0.35
N GLY A 221 1.52 -6.36 -1.03
CA GLY A 221 1.25 -7.57 -1.76
C GLY A 221 0.98 -7.38 -3.26
N VAL A 222 1.06 -8.50 -3.97
CA VAL A 222 0.71 -8.65 -5.37
C VAL A 222 -0.21 -9.84 -5.54
N TRP A 223 -1.31 -9.65 -6.25
CA TRP A 223 -2.30 -10.70 -6.53
C TRP A 223 -2.65 -10.73 -8.02
N LEU A 224 -2.94 -11.92 -8.52
CA LEU A 224 -3.55 -12.12 -9.82
C LEU A 224 -5.03 -12.46 -9.60
N LEU A 225 -5.93 -11.62 -10.12
CA LEU A 225 -7.35 -11.93 -10.16
C LEU A 225 -7.65 -12.72 -11.45
N THR A 226 -8.10 -13.96 -11.29
CA THR A 226 -8.44 -14.87 -12.40
C THR A 226 -9.74 -15.60 -12.11
N ASN A 227 -10.72 -15.48 -13.01
CA ASN A 227 -12.05 -16.10 -12.85
C ASN A 227 -12.70 -15.84 -11.47
N GLY A 228 -12.60 -14.59 -10.99
CA GLY A 228 -13.14 -14.18 -9.68
C GLY A 228 -12.35 -14.69 -8.46
N THR A 229 -11.20 -15.35 -8.67
CA THR A 229 -10.33 -15.86 -7.60
C THR A 229 -9.05 -15.04 -7.52
N PHE A 230 -8.65 -14.66 -6.30
CA PHE A 230 -7.40 -13.97 -6.04
C PHE A 230 -6.30 -15.00 -5.77
N VAL A 231 -5.27 -15.00 -6.62
CA VAL A 231 -4.09 -15.85 -6.45
C VAL A 231 -2.94 -14.95 -5.94
N PRO A 232 -2.42 -15.18 -4.72
CA PRO A 232 -1.27 -14.42 -4.24
C PRO A 232 -0.04 -14.74 -5.09
N VAL A 233 0.70 -13.70 -5.48
CA VAL A 233 1.96 -13.80 -6.23
C VAL A 233 3.15 -13.55 -5.30
N LEU A 234 3.07 -12.45 -4.54
CA LEU A 234 4.14 -11.98 -3.67
C LEU A 234 3.54 -11.18 -2.52
N GLY A 235 4.12 -11.28 -1.33
CA GLY A 235 3.64 -10.52 -0.16
C GLY A 235 2.27 -10.97 0.34
N GLY A 236 1.71 -10.19 1.27
CA GLY A 236 0.59 -10.63 2.10
C GLY A 236 1.05 -11.57 3.21
N LYS A 237 0.39 -11.51 4.38
CA LYS A 237 0.65 -12.45 5.47
C LYS A 237 0.23 -13.85 5.01
N GLU A 238 1.18 -14.65 4.52
CA GLU A 238 0.97 -16.10 4.44
C GLU A 238 0.53 -16.56 5.84
N GLN A 239 -0.64 -17.19 5.93
CA GLN A 239 -1.04 -17.88 7.16
C GLN A 239 -0.05 -19.01 7.40
N SER A 240 1.03 -18.72 8.10
CA SER A 240 1.90 -19.75 8.65
C SER A 240 1.02 -20.72 9.44
N SER A 241 1.19 -22.01 9.18
CA SER A 241 0.48 -23.11 9.85
C SER A 241 0.73 -23.18 11.38
N SER A 242 1.54 -22.26 11.91
CA SER A 242 1.89 -22.13 13.32
C SER A 242 1.17 -20.98 14.05
N GLY A 243 0.32 -20.19 13.39
CA GLY A 243 -0.57 -19.21 14.06
C GLY A 243 0.14 -18.07 14.81
N LEU A 244 1.43 -17.87 14.58
CA LEU A 244 2.24 -16.79 15.18
C LEU A 244 2.70 -15.86 14.06
N SER A 245 1.84 -14.92 13.69
CA SER A 245 2.23 -13.77 12.87
C SER A 245 3.03 -12.81 13.75
N SER A 246 4.32 -12.62 13.42
CA SER A 246 5.07 -11.47 13.92
C SER A 246 4.46 -10.22 13.28
N SER A 247 3.89 -9.33 14.08
CA SER A 247 3.28 -8.07 13.61
C SER A 247 4.31 -7.01 13.20
N ALA A 248 5.61 -7.29 13.34
CA ALA A 248 6.66 -6.35 12.97
C ALA A 248 6.98 -6.45 11.47
N VAL A 249 6.56 -5.44 10.71
CA VAL A 249 6.93 -5.25 9.31
C VAL A 249 8.41 -4.87 9.22
N VAL A 250 9.21 -5.64 8.49
CA VAL A 250 10.60 -5.26 8.15
C VAL A 250 10.57 -4.52 6.81
N GLY A 251 10.40 -3.21 6.88
CA GLY A 251 10.40 -2.31 5.71
C GLY A 251 11.76 -1.62 5.48
N LEU A 252 11.82 -0.81 4.43
CA LEU A 252 12.93 0.11 4.19
C LEU A 252 13.08 1.07 5.40
N PRO A 253 14.31 1.42 5.80
CA PRO A 253 15.58 1.22 5.10
C PRO A 253 16.24 -0.16 5.33
N ARG A 254 15.60 -1.11 6.00
CA ARG A 254 16.14 -2.45 6.20
C ARG A 254 15.88 -3.30 4.95
N VAL A 255 16.92 -3.56 4.18
CA VAL A 255 16.84 -4.37 2.96
C VAL A 255 17.27 -5.81 3.28
N PRO A 256 16.46 -6.82 2.91
CA PRO A 256 16.86 -8.23 3.00
C PRO A 256 18.14 -8.51 2.21
N ASN A 257 18.90 -9.53 2.62
CA ASN A 257 20.13 -9.93 1.89
C ASN A 257 19.82 -10.42 0.48
N ASP A 258 18.70 -11.11 0.33
CA ASP A 258 18.22 -11.69 -0.92
C ASP A 258 16.79 -11.21 -1.19
N VAL A 259 16.60 -10.54 -2.32
CA VAL A 259 15.29 -10.19 -2.86
C VAL A 259 14.99 -11.15 -4.00
N ALA A 260 13.88 -11.88 -3.89
CA ALA A 260 13.45 -12.87 -4.88
C ALA A 260 12.32 -12.29 -5.74
N PRO A 261 12.61 -11.74 -6.94
CA PRO A 261 11.56 -11.31 -7.86
C PRO A 261 10.73 -12.50 -8.36
N GLN A 262 9.44 -12.26 -8.60
CA GLN A 262 8.50 -13.26 -9.10
C GLN A 262 8.01 -12.88 -10.49
N PRO A 263 8.23 -13.72 -11.52
CA PRO A 263 7.62 -13.54 -12.82
C PRO A 263 6.13 -13.93 -12.78
N VAL A 264 5.30 -13.19 -13.50
CA VAL A 264 3.85 -13.42 -13.62
C VAL A 264 3.44 -13.21 -15.06
N ILE A 265 2.63 -14.12 -15.61
CA ILE A 265 1.92 -13.89 -16.87
C ILE A 265 0.50 -13.47 -16.55
N VAL A 266 0.06 -12.35 -17.13
CA VAL A 266 -1.30 -11.82 -16.99
C VAL A 266 -2.02 -12.07 -18.31
N GLU A 267 -2.82 -13.12 -18.36
CA GLU A 267 -3.57 -13.49 -19.56
C GLU A 267 -4.72 -12.51 -19.83
N PRO A 268 -5.21 -12.41 -21.09
CA PRO A 268 -6.43 -11.67 -21.38
C PRO A 268 -7.60 -12.08 -20.46
N GLY A 269 -8.23 -11.10 -19.83
CA GLY A 269 -9.31 -11.31 -18.85
C GLY A 269 -8.85 -11.43 -17.40
N GLN A 270 -7.53 -11.50 -17.14
CA GLN A 270 -6.98 -11.44 -15.79
C GLN A 270 -6.59 -10.01 -15.41
N VAL A 271 -6.37 -9.79 -14.11
CA VAL A 271 -5.96 -8.49 -13.55
C VAL A 271 -4.79 -8.69 -12.62
N LEU A 272 -3.70 -7.98 -12.85
CA LEU A 272 -2.60 -7.89 -11.86
C LEU A 272 -2.91 -6.76 -10.88
N LEU A 273 -2.83 -7.07 -9.60
CA LEU A 273 -3.09 -6.15 -8.49
C LEU A 273 -1.81 -5.96 -7.69
N VAL A 274 -1.42 -4.72 -7.43
CA VAL A 274 -0.31 -4.36 -6.53
C VAL A 274 -0.90 -3.44 -5.47
N GLY A 275 -0.77 -3.78 -4.19
CA GLY A 275 -1.45 -3.05 -3.13
C GLY A 275 -0.80 -3.17 -1.76
N THR A 276 -1.25 -2.33 -0.82
CA THR A 276 -0.80 -2.31 0.58
C THR A 276 -1.56 -3.35 1.41
N ASP A 277 -1.11 -3.57 2.63
CA ASP A 277 -1.77 -4.49 3.58
C ASP A 277 -3.18 -4.00 3.96
N GLY A 278 -3.44 -2.69 3.96
CA GLY A 278 -4.80 -2.16 4.13
C GLY A 278 -5.81 -2.64 3.07
N PHE A 279 -5.35 -3.13 1.91
CA PHE A 279 -6.16 -3.95 0.99
C PHE A 279 -5.98 -5.46 1.22
N GLY A 280 -4.74 -5.92 1.40
CA GLY A 280 -4.41 -7.34 1.51
C GLY A 280 -4.98 -8.06 2.74
N ASP A 281 -4.90 -7.44 3.91
CA ASP A 281 -5.42 -7.97 5.17
C ASP A 281 -6.95 -8.18 5.14
N PRO A 282 -7.78 -7.21 4.71
CA PRO A 282 -9.22 -7.44 4.57
C PRO A 282 -9.59 -8.36 3.40
N LEU A 283 -8.76 -8.46 2.37
CA LEU A 283 -8.92 -9.43 1.29
C LEU A 283 -8.77 -10.87 1.80
N GLY A 284 -7.76 -11.13 2.63
CA GLY A 284 -7.46 -12.45 3.18
C GLY A 284 -7.23 -13.48 2.07
N SER A 285 -7.96 -14.60 2.12
CA SER A 285 -7.97 -15.63 1.06
C SER A 285 -8.72 -15.22 -0.21
N GLY A 286 -9.38 -14.07 -0.23
CA GLY A 286 -10.15 -13.56 -1.38
C GLY A 286 -11.55 -14.16 -1.54
N ASP A 287 -11.99 -15.04 -0.65
CA ASP A 287 -13.33 -15.66 -0.64
C ASP A 287 -14.34 -14.96 0.29
N GLY A 288 -13.88 -14.00 1.09
CA GLY A 288 -14.72 -13.16 1.95
C GLY A 288 -15.43 -12.03 1.22
N ASP A 289 -16.18 -11.21 1.95
CA ASP A 289 -17.01 -10.15 1.37
C ASP A 289 -16.21 -9.08 0.60
N VAL A 290 -14.98 -8.76 1.04
CA VAL A 290 -14.08 -7.85 0.30
C VAL A 290 -13.62 -8.49 -1.00
N GLY A 291 -13.27 -9.78 -0.96
CA GLY A 291 -12.97 -10.56 -2.16
C GLY A 291 -14.14 -10.57 -3.14
N GLY A 292 -15.36 -10.82 -2.66
CA GLY A 292 -16.59 -10.74 -3.47
C GLY A 292 -16.82 -9.37 -4.11
N LEU A 293 -16.60 -8.28 -3.35
CA LEU A 293 -16.70 -6.91 -3.84
C LEU A 293 -15.73 -6.66 -5.01
N PHE A 294 -14.43 -6.97 -4.81
CA PHE A 294 -13.41 -6.68 -5.81
C PHE A 294 -13.43 -7.67 -6.99
N ALA A 295 -13.80 -8.93 -6.78
CA ALA A 295 -14.03 -9.89 -7.87
C ALA A 295 -15.16 -9.42 -8.79
N GLY A 296 -16.28 -8.94 -8.21
CA GLY A 296 -17.40 -8.38 -8.98
C GLY A 296 -17.05 -7.07 -9.68
N LEU A 297 -16.29 -6.19 -9.02
CA LEU A 297 -15.89 -4.90 -9.56
C LEU A 297 -14.91 -5.03 -10.75
N LEU A 298 -13.95 -5.95 -10.64
CA LEU A 298 -12.80 -6.03 -11.55
C LEU A 298 -12.93 -7.12 -12.62
N GLY A 299 -13.88 -8.06 -12.47
CA GLY A 299 -14.02 -9.24 -13.33
C GLY A 299 -14.62 -8.97 -14.71
N ASP A 300 -15.78 -8.32 -14.79
CA ASP A 300 -16.52 -8.22 -16.07
C ASP A 300 -16.10 -7.01 -16.92
N ARG A 301 -15.75 -5.91 -16.26
CA ARG A 301 -15.43 -4.63 -16.90
C ARG A 301 -14.29 -3.92 -16.20
N VAL A 302 -13.63 -3.02 -16.92
CA VAL A 302 -12.74 -2.06 -16.26
C VAL A 302 -13.63 -1.00 -15.60
N PRO A 303 -13.56 -0.82 -14.27
CA PRO A 303 -14.36 0.20 -13.60
C PRO A 303 -13.92 1.62 -13.97
N SER A 304 -14.77 2.60 -13.70
CA SER A 304 -14.32 4.00 -13.78
C SER A 304 -13.31 4.28 -12.65
N GLN A 305 -12.46 5.31 -12.81
CA GLN A 305 -11.50 5.70 -11.77
C GLN A 305 -12.18 6.00 -10.42
N LEU A 306 -13.30 6.72 -10.44
CA LEU A 306 -14.04 7.09 -9.23
C LEU A 306 -14.73 5.89 -8.59
N GLU A 307 -15.24 4.97 -9.40
CA GLU A 307 -15.86 3.73 -8.90
C GLU A 307 -14.82 2.83 -8.22
N PHE A 308 -13.62 2.71 -8.81
CA PHE A 308 -12.51 1.98 -8.22
C PHE A 308 -12.10 2.56 -6.86
N ALA A 309 -11.93 3.89 -6.78
CA ALA A 309 -11.59 4.57 -5.54
C ALA A 309 -12.71 4.48 -4.48
N HIS A 310 -13.98 4.58 -4.91
CA HIS A 310 -15.13 4.44 -4.01
C HIS A 310 -15.23 3.04 -3.42
N ALA A 311 -14.94 2.01 -4.20
CA ALA A 311 -14.86 0.65 -3.70
C ALA A 311 -13.70 0.44 -2.72
N LEU A 312 -12.56 1.11 -2.93
CA LEU A 312 -11.40 1.06 -2.04
C LEU A 312 -11.62 1.82 -0.72
N ASP A 313 -12.51 2.82 -0.71
CA ASP A 313 -12.90 3.61 0.48
C ASP A 313 -13.99 2.93 1.34
N PHE A 314 -14.10 1.60 1.29
CA PHE A 314 -15.11 0.85 2.03
C PHE A 314 -14.99 1.03 3.56
N SER A 315 -16.11 0.88 4.27
CA SER A 315 -16.17 0.86 5.73
C SER A 315 -16.24 -0.59 6.21
N ARG A 316 -15.32 -0.97 7.09
CA ARG A 316 -15.25 -2.30 7.69
C ARG A 316 -14.50 -2.20 9.02
N GLU A 317 -15.19 -2.54 10.11
CA GLU A 317 -14.66 -2.54 11.47
C GLU A 317 -13.31 -3.28 11.51
N THR A 318 -12.34 -2.72 12.25
CA THR A 318 -10.97 -3.23 12.43
C THR A 318 -10.04 -3.13 11.23
N PHE A 319 -10.54 -2.84 10.02
CA PHE A 319 -9.74 -2.67 8.82
C PHE A 319 -9.78 -1.20 8.37
N ASP A 320 -9.32 -0.31 9.25
CA ASP A 320 -9.47 1.14 9.12
C ASP A 320 -8.19 1.86 8.65
N ASP A 321 -7.19 1.10 8.19
CA ASP A 321 -5.93 1.62 7.67
C ASP A 321 -6.09 2.27 6.29
N ASP A 322 -5.04 2.98 5.86
CA ASP A 322 -4.92 3.44 4.49
C ASP A 322 -5.03 2.28 3.51
N ARG A 323 -5.60 2.54 2.33
CA ARG A 323 -5.78 1.50 1.32
C ARG A 323 -5.27 1.99 -0.01
N THR A 324 -4.32 1.24 -0.55
CA THR A 324 -3.73 1.52 -1.86
C THR A 324 -3.76 0.30 -2.73
N LEU A 325 -4.23 0.48 -3.96
CA LEU A 325 -4.33 -0.58 -4.95
C LEU A 325 -4.11 -0.02 -6.35
N VAL A 326 -3.26 -0.69 -7.11
CA VAL A 326 -3.06 -0.49 -8.55
C VAL A 326 -3.49 -1.77 -9.25
N ALA A 327 -4.46 -1.65 -10.16
CA ALA A 327 -4.99 -2.72 -10.98
C ALA A 327 -4.58 -2.53 -12.45
N ILE A 328 -4.05 -3.59 -13.05
CA ILE A 328 -3.46 -3.58 -14.39
C ILE A 328 -4.12 -4.68 -15.22
N TRP A 329 -4.70 -4.29 -16.35
CA TRP A 329 -5.29 -5.20 -17.33
C TRP A 329 -4.48 -5.18 -18.63
N PRO A 330 -4.33 -6.34 -19.31
CA PRO A 330 -3.95 -6.38 -20.72
C PRO A 330 -5.03 -5.72 -21.60
N PRO A 331 -4.76 -5.47 -22.89
CA PRO A 331 -5.77 -4.94 -23.81
C PRO A 331 -6.95 -5.90 -23.89
N ARG A 332 -8.15 -5.35 -23.98
CA ARG A 332 -9.31 -6.13 -24.40
C ARG A 332 -9.16 -6.38 -25.90
N GLY A 333 -9.06 -7.65 -26.29
CA GLY A 333 -9.10 -8.07 -27.68
C GLY A 333 -10.42 -7.73 -28.36
#